data_AF-A0A0F8YE67-F1
#
_entry.id   AF-A0A0F8YE67-F1
#
_cell.length_a   1.000
_cell.length_b   1.000
_cell.length_c   1.000
_cell.angle_alpha   90.00
_cell.angle_beta   90.00
_cell.angle_gamma   90.00
#
_symmetry.space_group_name_H-M   'P 1'
#
loop_
_entity.id
_entity.type
_entity.pdbx_description
1 polymer ?
#
loop_
_entity_poly.entity_id
_entity_poly.type
_entity_poly.pdbx_seq_one_letter_code
_entity_poly.pdbx_strand_id
1 'polypeptide(L)' 'MANFEKSAEKLGIFEGGYSNDKNDAGGETNHGISKRSYPELDIKNLTKDDAKKIFKRDFWNPLNLDYWP' A
#
# COMPACT_ATOMS: atom_id res chain seq x y z
N MET A 1 -17.88 -5.84 -10.55
CA MET A 1 -16.56 -5.37 -11.00
C MET A 1 -15.97 -4.50 -9.90
N ALA A 2 -15.00 -5.04 -9.16
CA ALA A 2 -14.39 -4.30 -8.07
C ALA A 2 -13.69 -3.05 -8.63
N ASN A 3 -13.87 -1.90 -7.98
CA ASN A 3 -13.25 -0.64 -8.40
C ASN A 3 -12.01 -0.39 -7.53
N PHE A 4 -10.83 -0.45 -8.15
CA PHE A 4 -9.56 -0.28 -7.45
C PHE A 4 -9.50 1.03 -6.66
N GLU A 5 -9.96 2.16 -7.21
CA GLU A 5 -9.88 3.44 -6.51
C GLU A 5 -10.75 3.49 -5.27
N LYS A 6 -11.99 3.01 -5.36
CA LYS A 6 -12.89 2.91 -4.21
C LYS A 6 -12.38 1.95 -3.14
N SER A 7 -11.77 0.84 -3.56
CA SER A 7 -11.16 -0.13 -2.64
C SER A 7 -9.90 0.44 -1.97
N ALA A 8 -9.07 1.18 -2.72
CA ALA A 8 -7.88 1.84 -2.20
C ALA A 8 -8.23 2.95 -1.19
N GLU A 9 -9.33 3.68 -1.41
CA GLU A 9 -9.90 4.64 -0.46
C GLU A 9 -10.30 3.95 0.85
N LYS A 10 -11.09 2.87 0.76
CA LYS A 10 -11.52 2.08 1.93
C LYS A 10 -10.39 1.39 2.69
N LEU A 11 -9.32 0.97 2.00
CA LEU A 11 -8.17 0.31 2.61
C LEU A 11 -7.33 1.27 3.48
N GLY A 12 -7.68 2.56 3.55
CA GLY A 12 -6.95 3.52 4.35
C GLY A 12 -5.57 3.86 3.79
N ILE A 13 -5.28 3.51 2.52
CA ILE A 13 -4.08 4.00 1.81
C ILE A 13 -4.04 5.54 1.85
N PHE A 14 -5.22 6.17 1.90
CA PHE A 14 -5.37 7.62 1.98
C PHE A 14 -5.37 8.18 3.41
N GLU A 15 -5.71 7.37 4.43
CA GLU A 15 -5.82 7.78 5.84
C GLU A 15 -4.54 7.48 6.64
N GLY A 16 -3.78 6.44 6.26
CA GLY A 16 -2.54 6.04 6.90
C GLY A 16 -1.36 6.91 6.50
N GLY A 17 -0.72 7.53 7.50
CA GLY A 17 0.52 8.29 7.37
C GLY A 17 1.77 7.49 7.76
N TYR A 18 2.93 8.11 7.58
CA TYR A 18 4.22 7.55 7.96
C TYR A 18 4.27 7.19 9.46
N SER A 19 4.68 5.96 9.75
CA SER A 19 4.98 5.46 11.08
C SER A 19 6.36 4.79 11.06
N ASN A 20 7.17 5.05 12.08
CA ASN A 20 8.46 4.39 12.25
C ASN A 20 8.74 4.24 13.74
N ASP A 21 8.03 3.29 14.36
CA ASP A 21 8.27 2.91 15.75
C ASP A 21 9.25 1.72 15.78
N LYS A 22 10.32 1.87 16.54
CA LYS A 22 11.36 0.84 16.75
C LYS A 22 10.83 -0.42 17.42
N ASN A 23 9.68 -0.35 18.09
CA ASN A 23 9.01 -1.47 18.74
C ASN A 23 7.91 -2.10 17.85
N ASP A 24 7.59 -1.50 16.71
CA ASP A 24 6.63 -2.05 15.76
C ASP A 24 7.33 -3.11 14.90
N ALA A 25 6.70 -4.29 14.78
CA ALA A 25 7.18 -5.34 13.91
C ALA A 25 7.22 -4.87 12.45
N GLY A 26 6.32 -4.01 11.97
CA GLY A 26 6.36 -3.47 10.61
C GLY A 26 7.61 -2.63 10.33
N GLY A 27 8.20 -2.02 11.36
CA GLY A 27 9.23 -1.00 11.21
C GLY A 27 8.72 0.23 10.46
N GLU A 28 9.59 0.87 9.69
CA GLU A 28 9.22 2.02 8.86
C GLU A 28 8.12 1.65 7.86
N THR A 29 6.95 2.28 8.00
CA THR A 29 5.74 1.97 7.22
C THR A 29 5.07 3.27 6.80
N ASN A 30 4.64 3.35 5.55
CA ASN A 30 3.89 4.50 5.04
C ASN A 30 2.84 4.02 4.03
N HIS A 31 1.63 4.57 4.09
CA HIS A 31 0.50 4.16 3.24
C HIS A 31 0.22 2.64 3.23
N GLY A 32 0.51 1.95 4.34
CA GLY A 32 0.38 0.50 4.46
C GLY A 32 1.52 -0.32 3.81
N ILE A 33 2.55 0.34 3.26
CA ILE A 33 3.74 -0.28 2.69
C ILE A 33 4.87 -0.22 3.72
N SER A 34 5.36 -1.38 4.18
CA SER A 34 6.44 -1.48 5.15
C SER A 34 7.80 -1.70 4.49
N LYS A 35 8.85 -1.12 5.07
CA LYS A 35 10.25 -1.30 4.67
C LYS A 35 10.67 -2.76 4.81
N ARG A 36 10.06 -3.50 5.73
CA ARG A 36 10.25 -4.95 5.85
C ARG A 36 9.85 -5.70 4.58
N SER A 37 8.67 -5.39 4.01
CA SER A 37 8.19 -6.03 2.79
C SER A 37 8.86 -5.45 1.53
N TYR A 38 9.28 -4.18 1.59
CA TYR A 38 9.89 -3.46 0.48
C TYR A 38 11.20 -2.78 0.91
N PRO A 39 12.28 -3.56 1.14
CA PRO A 39 13.54 -3.05 1.70
C PRO A 39 14.25 -2.03 0.81
N GLU A 40 14.04 -2.10 -0.51
CA GLU A 40 14.67 -1.20 -1.48
C GLU A 40 13.94 0.14 -1.65
N LEU A 41 12.71 0.28 -1.14
CA LEU A 41 11.91 1.50 -1.35
C LEU A 41 12.18 2.55 -0.27
N ASP A 42 12.19 3.81 -0.65
CA ASP A 42 12.16 4.93 0.29
C ASP A 42 10.72 5.09 0.84
N ILE A 43 10.45 4.43 1.96
CA ILE A 43 9.11 4.39 2.58
C ILE A 43 8.73 5.76 3.14
N LYS A 44 9.70 6.52 3.65
CA LYS A 44 9.47 7.86 4.19
C LYS A 44 8.93 8.83 3.15
N ASN A 45 9.50 8.80 1.95
CA ASN A 45 9.11 9.70 0.86
C ASN A 45 8.10 9.07 -0.11
N LEU A 46 7.52 7.92 0.24
CA LEU A 46 6.54 7.24 -0.61
C LEU A 46 5.32 8.13 -0.82
N THR A 47 5.00 8.41 -2.08
CA THR A 47 3.77 9.15 -2.41
C THR A 47 2.57 8.23 -2.41
N LYS A 48 1.36 8.80 -2.27
CA LYS A 48 0.11 8.04 -2.39
C LYS A 48 -0.01 7.34 -3.75
N ASP A 49 0.47 7.96 -4.82
CA ASP A 49 0.40 7.38 -6.16
C ASP A 49 1.39 6.23 -6.37
N ASP A 50 2.56 6.29 -5.74
CA ASP A 50 3.50 5.17 -5.76
C ASP A 50 2.97 4.00 -4.93
N ALA A 51 2.38 4.27 -3.76
CA ALA A 51 1.68 3.25 -2.97
C ALA A 51 0.57 2.58 -3.78
N LYS A 52 -0.27 3.35 -4.51
CA LYS A 52 -1.29 2.79 -5.40
C LYS A 52 -0.70 1.87 -6.47
N LYS A 53 0.41 2.26 -7.10
CA LYS A 53 1.06 1.43 -8.13
C LYS A 53 1.53 0.09 -7.54
N ILE A 54 2.11 0.11 -6.34
CA ILE A 54 2.54 -1.09 -5.63
C ILE A 54 1.33 -1.97 -5.31
N PHE A 55 0.27 -1.40 -4.73
CA PHE A 55 -0.96 -2.13 -4.43
C PHE A 55 -1.58 -2.76 -5.69
N LYS A 56 -1.63 -2.00 -6.78
CA LYS A 56 -2.17 -2.49 -8.04
C LYS A 56 -1.34 -3.64 -8.60
N ARG A 57 -0.01 -3.49 -8.61
CA ARG A 57 0.92 -4.48 -9.17
C ARG A 57 0.94 -5.78 -8.36
N ASP A 58 1.02 -5.69 -7.03
CA ASP A 58 1.34 -6.83 -6.17
C ASP A 58 0.12 -7.52 -5.58
N PHE A 59 -1.01 -6.81 -5.46
CA PHE A 59 -2.22 -7.34 -4.83
C PHE A 59 -3.41 -7.35 -5.79
N TRP A 60 -3.61 -6.28 -6.56
CA TRP A 60 -4.80 -6.18 -7.43
C TRP A 60 -4.71 -7.06 -8.68
N ASN A 61 -3.67 -6.84 -9.49
CA ASN A 61 -3.50 -7.54 -10.76
C ASN A 61 -3.33 -9.06 -10.57
N PRO A 62 -2.54 -9.58 -9.61
CA PRO A 62 -2.37 -11.02 -9.45
C PRO A 62 -3.66 -11.72 -9.01
N LEU A 63 -4.56 -11.01 -8.33
CA LEU A 63 -5.87 -11.51 -7.93
C LEU A 63 -6.94 -11.31 -9.00
N ASN A 64 -6.61 -10.72 -10.17
CA ASN A 64 -7.54 -10.41 -11.25
C ASN A 64 -8.82 -9.70 -10.78
N LEU A 65 -8.68 -8.81 -9.79
CA LEU A 65 -9.81 -8.16 -9.13
C LEU A 65 -10.62 -7.26 -10.06
N ASP A 66 -10.02 -6.81 -11.17
CA ASP A 66 -10.72 -6.10 -12.25
C ASP A 66 -11.89 -6.91 -12.83
N TYR A 67 -11.85 -8.24 -12.75
CA TYR A 67 -12.89 -9.13 -13.28
C TYR A 67 -13.79 -9.73 -12.20
N TRP A 68 -13.55 -9.40 -10.94
CA TRP A 68 -14.34 -9.93 -9.83
C TRP A 68 -15.71 -9.23 -9.78
N PRO A 69 -16.84 -9.98 -9.76
CA PRO A 69 -18.19 -9.42 -9.74
C PRO A 69 -18.46 -8.52 -8.54
#